data_AF-I1CTY9-F1
#
_entry.id   AF-I1CTY9-F1
#
_cell.length_a   1.000
_cell.length_b   1.000
_cell.length_c   1.000
_cell.angle_alpha   90.00
_cell.angle_beta   90.00
_cell.angle_gamma   90.00
#
_symmetry.space_group_name_H-M   'P 1'
#
loop_
_entity.id
_entity.type
_entity.pdbx_description
1 polymer ?
#
loop_
_entity_poly.entity_id
_entity_poly.type
_entity_poly.pdbx_seq_one_letter_code
_entity_poly.pdbx_strand_id
1 'polypeptide(L)'
;MNQEFVKRKEQVVSSLVEYVDPERRDKSPKGFIDAPILDLMHVINQHQDYYTTSSCSGRVAIYCPSMQDDKTTTKGGIWLYVSHDPISVPSEDQETWIVQLLFSGRPVVFDFKRPVDLLSKQLIYFKFEPLQME
;
A
#
# COMPACT_ATOMS: atom_id res chain seq x y z
N MET A 1 -34.42 -9.42 -12.66
CA MET A 1 -33.32 -8.84 -11.86
C MET A 1 -33.09 -9.75 -10.66
N ASN A 2 -31.86 -10.21 -10.44
CA ASN A 2 -31.54 -11.15 -9.36
C ASN A 2 -31.60 -10.42 -8.01
N GLN A 3 -32.61 -10.69 -7.19
CA GLN A 3 -32.84 -9.99 -5.92
C GLN A 3 -31.69 -10.19 -4.90
N GLU A 4 -31.05 -11.36 -4.92
CA GLU A 4 -29.90 -11.63 -4.05
C GLU A 4 -28.70 -10.75 -4.43
N PHE A 5 -28.47 -10.60 -5.73
CA PHE A 5 -27.42 -9.71 -6.25
C PHE A 5 -27.67 -8.25 -5.85
N VAL A 6 -28.89 -7.74 -6.05
CA VAL A 6 -29.24 -6.36 -5.71
C VAL A 6 -29.02 -6.09 -4.22
N LYS A 7 -29.51 -6.98 -3.37
CA LYS A 7 -29.33 -6.87 -1.91
C LYS A 7 -27.86 -6.89 -1.51
N ARG A 8 -27.05 -7.78 -2.11
CA ARG A 8 -25.61 -7.87 -1.85
C ARG A 8 -24.88 -6.61 -2.31
N LYS A 9 -25.21 -6.12 -3.48
CA LYS A 9 -24.66 -4.89 -4.04
C LYS A 9 -24.94 -3.69 -3.14
N GLU A 10 -26.19 -3.49 -2.73
CA GLU A 10 -26.58 -2.39 -1.83
C GLU A 10 -25.77 -2.43 -0.53
N GLN A 11 -25.62 -3.62 0.07
CA GLN A 11 -24.83 -3.81 1.29
C GLN A 11 -23.36 -3.44 1.11
N VAL A 12 -22.72 -3.92 0.05
CA VAL A 12 -21.29 -3.69 -0.21
C VAL A 12 -21.04 -2.23 -0.55
N VAL A 13 -21.75 -1.69 -1.55
CA VAL A 13 -21.57 -0.30 -1.99
C VAL A 13 -21.83 0.67 -0.84
N SER A 14 -22.87 0.45 -0.03
CA SER A 14 -23.12 1.30 1.15
C SER A 14 -21.97 1.31 2.16
N SER A 15 -21.16 0.24 2.21
CA SER A 15 -19.99 0.16 3.10
C SER A 15 -18.73 0.80 2.52
N LEU A 16 -18.71 1.13 1.22
CA LEU A 16 -17.58 1.74 0.52
C LEU A 16 -17.73 3.26 0.35
N VAL A 17 -18.93 3.82 0.51
CA VAL A 17 -19.16 5.22 0.16
C VAL A 17 -18.76 6.15 1.31
N GLU A 18 -17.54 6.69 1.23
CA GLU A 18 -17.06 7.77 2.14
C GLU A 18 -17.84 9.08 1.94
N TYR A 19 -18.29 9.36 0.71
CA TYR A 19 -18.93 10.65 0.36
C TYR A 19 -20.31 10.87 0.98
N VAL A 20 -20.97 9.79 1.41
CA VAL A 20 -22.31 9.82 2.02
C VAL A 20 -22.22 9.94 3.54
N ASP A 21 -21.11 9.51 4.13
CA ASP A 21 -20.88 9.53 5.56
C ASP A 21 -19.37 9.60 5.86
N PRO A 22 -18.85 10.78 6.26
CA PRO A 22 -17.43 10.95 6.61
C PRO A 22 -16.95 10.06 7.76
N GLU A 23 -17.88 9.52 8.56
CA GLU A 23 -17.57 8.59 9.65
C GLU A 23 -17.44 7.14 9.16
N ARG A 24 -17.89 6.84 7.93
CA ARG A 24 -17.69 5.52 7.31
C ARG A 24 -16.31 5.45 6.70
N ARG A 25 -15.39 4.90 7.49
CA ARG A 25 -14.05 4.53 7.02
C ARG A 25 -14.11 3.31 6.13
N ASP A 26 -13.31 3.35 5.07
CA ASP A 26 -12.99 2.17 4.29
C ASP A 26 -12.39 1.07 5.20
N LYS A 27 -12.66 -0.18 4.86
CA LYS A 27 -12.23 -1.34 5.68
C LYS A 27 -10.77 -1.71 5.48
N SER A 28 -10.08 -1.12 4.51
CA SER A 28 -8.64 -1.33 4.36
C SER A 28 -7.88 -0.76 5.55
N PRO A 29 -6.64 -1.23 5.80
CA PRO A 29 -5.76 -0.64 6.81
C PRO A 29 -5.51 0.86 6.60
N LYS A 30 -5.67 1.37 5.37
CA LYS A 30 -5.53 2.79 5.02
C LYS A 30 -6.68 3.61 5.60
N GLY A 31 -7.86 3.00 5.71
CA GLY A 31 -9.07 3.61 6.28
C GLY A 31 -9.76 4.59 5.33
N PHE A 32 -9.26 4.75 4.10
CA PHE A 32 -9.87 5.55 3.06
C PHE A 32 -9.61 5.01 1.66
N ILE A 33 -10.46 5.40 0.70
CA ILE A 33 -10.35 4.98 -0.70
C ILE A 33 -9.29 5.82 -1.42
N ASP A 34 -8.52 5.19 -2.30
CA ASP A 34 -7.53 5.87 -3.11
C ASP A 34 -8.18 6.88 -4.07
N ALA A 35 -7.89 8.17 -3.88
CA ALA A 35 -8.43 9.25 -4.69
C ALA A 35 -8.29 9.04 -6.22
N PRO A 36 -7.17 8.50 -6.75
CA PRO A 36 -7.01 8.27 -8.19
C PRO A 36 -8.02 7.29 -8.82
N ILE A 37 -8.67 6.42 -8.04
CA ILE A 37 -9.62 5.43 -8.56
C ILE A 37 -11.06 5.68 -8.12
N LEU A 38 -11.32 6.75 -7.36
CA LEU A 38 -12.63 7.04 -6.80
C LEU A 38 -13.70 7.19 -7.89
N ASP A 39 -13.40 7.95 -8.95
CA ASP A 39 -14.31 8.16 -10.08
C ASP A 39 -14.59 6.86 -10.84
N LEU A 40 -13.55 6.05 -11.10
CA LEU A 40 -13.69 4.76 -11.76
C LEU A 40 -14.59 3.81 -10.95
N MET A 41 -14.33 3.73 -9.65
CA MET A 41 -15.13 2.92 -8.72
C MET A 41 -16.58 3.40 -8.71
N HIS A 42 -16.83 4.71 -8.71
CA HIS A 42 -18.17 5.27 -8.74
C HIS A 42 -18.92 4.88 -10.03
N VAL A 43 -18.29 5.00 -11.19
CA VAL A 43 -18.87 4.61 -12.48
C VAL A 43 -19.24 3.13 -12.51
N ILE A 44 -18.36 2.24 -12.01
CA ILE A 44 -18.65 0.79 -11.97
C ILE A 44 -19.83 0.50 -11.04
N ASN A 45 -19.86 1.12 -9.86
CA ASN A 45 -20.90 0.87 -8.86
C ASN A 45 -22.28 1.44 -9.25
N GLN A 46 -22.34 2.41 -10.16
CA GLN A 46 -23.61 2.87 -10.73
C GLN A 46 -24.25 1.85 -11.70
N HIS A 47 -23.47 0.95 -12.31
CA HIS A 47 -23.98 0.01 -13.30
C HIS A 47 -24.86 -1.08 -12.67
N GLN A 48 -26.06 -1.35 -13.20
CA GLN A 48 -27.03 -2.25 -12.55
C GLN A 48 -26.49 -3.66 -12.25
N ASP A 49 -25.65 -4.20 -13.12
CA ASP A 49 -25.14 -5.58 -13.05
C ASP A 49 -23.69 -5.71 -12.53
N TYR A 50 -23.05 -4.62 -12.12
CA TYR A 50 -21.68 -4.65 -11.59
C TYR A 50 -21.57 -3.87 -10.28
N TYR A 51 -20.63 -4.29 -9.44
CA TYR A 51 -20.18 -3.53 -8.29
C TYR A 51 -18.78 -4.01 -7.86
N THR A 52 -18.01 -3.12 -7.25
CA THR A 52 -16.70 -3.42 -6.67
C THR A 52 -16.87 -3.87 -5.21
N THR A 53 -16.04 -4.80 -4.78
CA THR A 53 -15.97 -5.31 -3.40
C THR A 53 -14.68 -4.91 -2.70
N SER A 54 -13.59 -4.75 -3.46
CA SER A 54 -12.32 -4.21 -2.98
C SER A 54 -11.61 -3.47 -4.11
N SER A 55 -10.84 -2.44 -3.76
CA SER A 55 -10.08 -1.68 -4.75
C SER A 55 -8.81 -1.05 -4.15
N CYS A 56 -7.76 -0.94 -4.95
CA CYS A 56 -6.48 -0.31 -4.63
C CYS A 56 -5.94 0.33 -5.91
N SER A 57 -5.49 1.58 -5.87
CA SER A 57 -4.90 2.27 -7.03
C SER A 57 -3.52 1.74 -7.42
N GLY A 58 -3.01 0.77 -6.68
CA GLY A 58 -1.63 0.31 -6.72
C GLY A 58 -0.78 1.02 -5.67
N ARG A 59 0.35 0.41 -5.32
CA ARG A 59 1.28 0.96 -4.34
C ARG A 59 2.73 0.58 -4.65
N VAL A 60 3.63 1.48 -4.27
CA VAL A 60 5.05 1.18 -4.08
C VAL A 60 5.31 0.98 -2.60
N ALA A 61 6.10 -0.03 -2.25
CA ALA A 61 6.45 -0.31 -0.88
C ALA A 61 7.90 -0.76 -0.74
N ILE A 62 8.50 -0.36 0.38
CA ILE A 62 9.82 -0.81 0.81
C ILE A 62 9.63 -1.65 2.06
N TYR A 63 10.09 -2.88 2.01
CA TYR A 63 9.87 -3.86 3.07
C TYR A 63 11.17 -4.50 3.50
N CYS A 64 11.33 -4.66 4.81
CA CYS A 64 12.51 -5.21 5.44
C CYS A 64 12.10 -6.43 6.28
N PRO A 65 12.25 -7.67 5.78
CA PRO A 65 11.89 -8.86 6.55
C PRO A 65 12.72 -9.00 7.81
N SER A 66 12.11 -9.55 8.86
CA SER A 66 12.79 -9.92 10.08
C SER A 66 13.82 -11.02 9.79
N MET A 67 15.02 -10.91 10.34
CA MET A 67 15.96 -12.04 10.35
C MET A 67 15.43 -13.16 11.24
N GLN A 68 15.76 -14.41 10.90
CA GLN A 68 15.45 -15.62 11.69
C GLN A 68 16.21 -15.60 13.03
N ASP A 69 15.83 -14.69 13.93
CA ASP A 69 16.11 -14.68 15.37
C ASP A 69 15.70 -13.35 16.05
N ASP A 70 15.14 -12.41 15.28
CA ASP A 70 14.86 -11.08 15.79
C ASP A 70 13.54 -11.03 16.58
N LYS A 71 13.62 -11.40 17.87
CA LYS A 71 12.51 -11.43 18.85
C LYS A 71 11.81 -10.07 19.04
N THR A 72 12.37 -8.99 18.50
CA THR A 72 11.89 -7.62 18.66
C THR A 72 11.02 -7.14 17.49
N THR A 73 11.01 -7.85 16.37
CA THR A 73 10.26 -7.46 15.18
C THR A 73 8.94 -8.22 15.09
N THR A 74 7.86 -7.54 14.69
CA THR A 74 6.58 -8.17 14.39
C THR A 74 6.80 -9.30 13.38
N LYS A 75 6.31 -10.51 13.70
CA LYS A 75 6.47 -11.72 12.88
C LYS A 75 6.28 -11.40 11.39
N GLY A 76 7.38 -11.36 10.64
CA GLY A 76 7.40 -11.03 9.21
C GLY A 76 8.46 -9.98 8.85
N GLY A 77 8.52 -8.86 9.56
CA GLY A 77 9.39 -7.73 9.21
C GLY A 77 8.71 -6.37 9.38
N ILE A 78 9.30 -5.35 8.76
CA ILE A 78 8.93 -3.94 8.90
C ILE A 78 8.70 -3.31 7.53
N TRP A 79 7.57 -2.61 7.38
CA TRP A 79 7.35 -1.69 6.26
C TRP A 79 8.15 -0.41 6.51
N LEU A 80 9.13 -0.14 5.64
CA LEU A 80 9.98 1.06 5.72
C LEU A 80 9.32 2.24 5.01
N TYR A 81 8.56 1.97 3.95
CA TYR A 81 7.84 2.97 3.17
C TYR A 81 6.66 2.34 2.44
N VAL A 82 5.55 3.06 2.32
CA VAL A 82 4.39 2.69 1.48
C VAL A 82 3.82 3.97 0.89
N SER A 83 3.61 4.00 -0.43
CA SER A 83 2.91 5.09 -1.12
C SER A 83 1.96 4.56 -2.17
N HIS A 84 0.78 5.16 -2.25
CA HIS A 84 -0.21 4.95 -3.32
C HIS A 84 -0.08 6.00 -4.42
N ASP A 85 0.74 7.03 -4.19
CA ASP A 85 1.02 8.11 -5.13
C ASP A 85 2.42 7.98 -5.74
N PRO A 86 2.65 8.56 -6.93
CA PRO A 86 3.99 8.69 -7.50
C PRO A 86 4.98 9.34 -6.52
N ILE A 87 6.16 8.74 -6.39
CA ILE A 87 7.22 9.28 -5.53
C ILE A 87 7.82 10.51 -6.20
N SER A 88 7.71 11.67 -5.54
CA SER A 88 8.35 12.91 -6.00
C SER A 88 9.83 12.91 -5.62
N VAL A 89 10.70 12.96 -6.62
CA VAL A 89 12.15 13.08 -6.43
C VAL A 89 12.51 14.56 -6.27
N PRO A 90 13.18 14.97 -5.18
CA PRO A 90 13.58 16.37 -5.00
C PRO A 90 14.68 16.76 -6.00
N SER A 91 14.72 18.04 -6.35
CA SER A 91 15.75 18.60 -7.24
C SER A 91 17.12 18.71 -6.56
N GLU A 92 17.15 18.80 -5.23
CA GLU A 92 18.34 18.97 -4.39
C GLU A 92 18.38 17.85 -3.34
N ASP A 93 19.55 17.63 -2.71
CA ASP A 93 19.75 16.66 -1.62
C ASP A 93 19.28 15.22 -1.90
N GLN A 94 19.37 14.78 -3.16
CA GLN A 94 18.89 13.46 -3.59
C GLN A 94 19.53 12.30 -2.82
N GLU A 95 20.81 12.41 -2.45
CA GLU A 95 21.51 11.38 -1.68
C GLU A 95 20.92 11.23 -0.27
N THR A 96 20.69 12.34 0.44
CA THR A 96 20.09 12.30 1.78
C THR A 96 18.64 11.83 1.71
N TRP A 97 17.89 12.32 0.71
CA TRP A 97 16.51 11.92 0.46
C TRP A 97 16.38 10.42 0.21
N ILE A 98 17.21 9.83 -0.68
CA ILE A 98 17.10 8.41 -1.00
C ILE A 98 17.45 7.57 0.23
N VAL A 99 18.47 7.94 1.00
CA VAL A 99 18.82 7.21 2.24
C VAL A 99 17.67 7.27 3.25
N GLN A 100 17.05 8.44 3.42
CA GLN A 100 15.91 8.57 4.31
C GLN A 100 14.72 7.71 3.86
N LEU A 101 14.43 7.69 2.56
CA LEU A 101 13.37 6.87 1.96
C LEU A 101 13.62 5.37 2.15
N LEU A 102 14.83 4.91 1.83
CA LEU A 102 15.19 3.49 1.83
C LEU A 102 15.29 2.89 3.22
N PHE A 103 15.75 3.67 4.20
CA PHE A 103 16.11 3.17 5.52
C PHE A 103 15.28 3.80 6.64
N SER A 104 14.23 4.57 6.32
CA SER A 104 13.36 5.26 7.28
C SER A 104 14.14 6.09 8.30
N GLY A 105 15.21 6.77 7.85
CA GLY A 105 16.07 7.59 8.70
C GLY A 105 17.00 6.81 9.65
N ARG A 106 17.10 5.48 9.50
CA ARG A 106 18.08 4.69 10.26
C ARG A 106 19.51 5.02 9.83
N PRO A 107 20.51 4.93 10.72
CA PRO A 107 21.91 5.11 10.36
C PRO A 107 22.34 4.06 9.32
N VAL A 108 22.96 4.51 8.24
CA VAL A 108 23.47 3.65 7.17
C VAL A 108 24.97 3.87 7.04
N VAL A 109 25.71 2.78 6.92
CA VAL A 109 27.14 2.80 6.61
C VAL A 109 27.33 2.30 5.19
N PHE A 110 27.88 3.15 4.33
CA PHE A 110 28.27 2.76 2.98
C PHE A 110 29.68 2.18 3.01
N ASP A 111 29.80 0.90 2.68
CA ASP A 111 31.09 0.23 2.46
C ASP A 111 31.14 -0.30 1.02
N PHE A 112 32.21 0.06 0.31
CA PHE A 112 32.47 -0.39 -1.06
C PHE A 112 33.06 -1.80 -1.11
N LYS A 113 33.46 -2.36 0.03
CA LYS A 113 33.90 -3.76 0.14
C LYS A 113 32.68 -4.66 0.29
N ARG A 114 32.60 -5.68 -0.57
CA ARG A 114 31.57 -6.71 -0.47
C ARG A 114 31.69 -7.43 0.89
N PRO A 115 30.64 -7.46 1.72
CA PRO A 115 30.66 -8.21 2.97
C PRO A 115 30.80 -9.71 2.69
N VAL A 116 31.62 -10.38 3.50
CA VAL A 116 31.82 -11.84 3.41
C VAL A 116 30.57 -12.60 3.88
N ASP A 117 29.74 -11.94 4.69
CA ASP A 117 28.56 -12.48 5.37
C ASP A 117 27.24 -11.99 4.74
N LEU A 118 27.22 -11.80 3.42
CA LEU A 118 26.07 -11.22 2.71
C LEU A 118 24.74 -11.96 2.97
N LEU A 119 24.78 -13.29 3.13
CA LEU A 119 23.59 -14.11 3.37
C LEU A 119 23.00 -13.92 4.78
N SER A 120 23.78 -13.39 5.73
CA SER A 120 23.29 -13.02 7.07
C SER A 120 22.95 -11.53 7.20
N LYS A 121 23.08 -10.74 6.12
CA LYS A 121 22.66 -9.33 6.11
C LYS A 121 21.18 -9.20 5.75
N GLN A 122 20.54 -8.20 6.35
CA GLN A 122 19.13 -7.92 6.12
C GLN A 122 18.91 -7.40 4.70
N LEU A 123 17.99 -8.03 3.98
CA LEU A 123 17.59 -7.62 2.64
C LEU A 123 16.50 -6.55 2.73
N ILE A 124 16.50 -5.63 1.78
CA ILE A 124 15.41 -4.67 1.59
C ILE A 124 14.74 -5.01 0.26
N TYR A 125 13.42 -5.13 0.29
CA TYR A 125 12.59 -5.45 -0.86
C TYR A 125 11.90 -4.19 -1.36
N PHE A 126 12.04 -3.95 -2.65
CA PHE A 126 11.25 -2.97 -3.38
C PHE A 126 10.11 -3.70 -4.05
N LYS A 127 8.88 -3.32 -3.70
CA LYS A 127 7.68 -3.94 -4.24
C LYS A 127 6.84 -2.89 -4.94
N PHE A 128 6.46 -3.18 -6.17
CA PHE A 128 5.37 -2.50 -6.86
C PHE A 128 4.19 -3.47 -6.93
N GLU A 129 3.04 -3.01 -6.46
CA GLU A 129 1.76 -3.69 -6.65
C GLU A 129 0.90 -2.83 -7.56
N PRO A 130 0.45 -3.35 -8.71
CA PRO A 130 -0.36 -2.58 -9.64
C PRO A 130 -1.76 -2.32 -9.07
N LEU A 131 -2.56 -1.54 -9.81
CA LEU A 131 -3.99 -1.40 -9.54
C LEU A 131 -4.65 -2.78 -9.44
N GLN A 132 -5.45 -2.95 -8.38
CA GLN A 132 -6.23 -4.16 -8.12
C GLN A 132 -7.67 -3.74 -7.84
N MET A 133 -8.62 -4.39 -8.51
CA MET A 133 -10.05 -4.15 -8.33
C MET A 133 -10.80 -5.46 -8.52
N GLU A 134 -11.66 -5.79 -7.57
CA GLU A 134 -12.49 -7.00 -7.55
C GLU A 134 -13.98 -6.66 -7.51
#